data_AF-A0A850NS44-F1
#
_entry.id   AF-A0A850NS44-F1
#
_cell.length_a   1.000
_cell.length_b   1.000
_cell.length_c   1.000
_cell.angle_alpha   90.00
_cell.angle_beta   90.00
_cell.angle_gamma   90.00
#
_symmetry.space_group_name_H-M   'P 1'
#
loop_
_entity.id
_entity.type
_entity.pdbx_description
1 polymer ?
#
loop_
_entity_poly.entity_id
_entity_poly.type
_entity_poly.pdbx_seq_one_letter_code
_entity_poly.pdbx_strand_id
1 'polypeptide(L)'
;DRPRGFAAALLQATAERRPGLIAELKRASPSAGLIRPDFDPVAIARDYERAGASCLSVLTEGPSFLGSLDDLKKARAATALPVLRKDFILDPWQVYESRCAGADCILLIMAALTDERAHEMLQIARAIDLDVLVEVHDADELQRALALDTPLIGINNRNLRTLVTDLDTTLTLAPTLPPDRIAVAESGIATHADIRHLAGAGASCFLVGESLLRQPDIEAATRALLGT
;
A
#
# COMPACT_ATOMS: atom_id res chain seq x y z
N ASP A 1 -19.70 5.68 -7.14
CA ASP A 1 -18.73 6.79 -7.31
C ASP A 1 -17.69 6.48 -8.37
N ARG A 2 -16.97 7.48 -8.87
CA ARG A 2 -15.77 7.29 -9.68
C ARG A 2 -14.56 7.00 -8.78
N PRO A 3 -13.51 6.33 -9.28
CA PRO A 3 -12.23 6.22 -8.58
C PRO A 3 -11.62 7.60 -8.31
N ARG A 4 -10.92 7.74 -7.19
CA ARG A 4 -10.30 9.00 -6.73
C ARG A 4 -8.89 9.26 -7.31
N GLY A 5 -8.33 8.31 -8.04
CA GLY A 5 -6.99 8.40 -8.63
C GLY A 5 -5.87 8.17 -7.60
N PHE A 6 -5.61 6.90 -7.28
CA PHE A 6 -4.62 6.50 -6.29
C PHE A 6 -3.19 6.75 -6.78
N ALA A 7 -2.87 6.36 -8.01
CA ALA A 7 -1.57 6.60 -8.61
C ALA A 7 -1.31 8.10 -8.80
N ALA A 8 -2.35 8.86 -9.22
CA ALA A 8 -2.27 10.30 -9.38
C ALA A 8 -1.94 11.04 -8.06
N ALA A 9 -2.53 10.62 -6.93
CA ALA A 9 -2.23 11.20 -5.63
C ALA A 9 -0.77 10.98 -5.20
N LEU A 10 -0.22 9.79 -5.48
CA LEU A 10 1.20 9.47 -5.19
C LEU A 10 2.17 10.20 -6.12
N LEU A 11 1.82 10.33 -7.40
CA LEU A 11 2.57 11.14 -8.37
C LEU A 11 2.62 12.61 -7.94
N GLN A 12 1.48 13.15 -7.48
CA GLN A 12 1.41 14.54 -7.00
C GLN A 12 2.31 14.74 -5.78
N ALA A 13 2.28 13.83 -4.80
CA ALA A 13 3.17 13.90 -3.64
C ALA A 13 4.65 13.89 -4.07
N THR A 14 5.02 13.00 -5.00
CA THR A 14 6.37 12.92 -5.56
C THR A 14 6.78 14.22 -6.26
N ALA A 15 5.88 14.80 -7.07
CA ALA A 15 6.12 16.06 -7.78
C ALA A 15 6.33 17.24 -6.81
N GLU A 16 5.62 17.24 -5.69
CA GLU A 16 5.77 18.22 -4.60
C GLU A 16 6.99 17.96 -3.70
N ARG A 17 7.78 16.92 -4.00
CA ARG A 17 8.98 16.51 -3.23
C ARG A 17 8.66 16.17 -1.77
N ARG A 18 7.46 15.63 -1.52
CA ARG A 18 7.04 15.09 -0.22
C ARG A 18 6.93 13.57 -0.30
N PRO A 19 7.16 12.83 0.80
CA PRO A 19 6.93 11.40 0.83
C PRO A 19 5.47 11.06 0.49
N GLY A 20 5.24 10.23 -0.53
CA GLY A 20 3.91 9.70 -0.85
C GLY A 20 3.50 8.60 0.13
N LEU A 21 2.81 8.96 1.21
CA LEU A 21 2.39 7.98 2.22
C LEU A 21 1.06 7.31 1.85
N ILE A 22 1.09 5.99 1.74
CA ILE A 22 -0.06 5.10 1.77
C ILE A 22 -0.20 4.62 3.23
N ALA A 23 -1.11 5.23 3.98
CA ALA A 23 -1.30 4.91 5.40
C ALA A 23 -2.22 3.69 5.55
N GLU A 24 -1.72 2.63 6.19
CA GLU A 24 -2.39 1.35 6.25
C GLU A 24 -3.22 1.18 7.52
N LEU A 25 -4.50 0.85 7.35
CA LEU A 25 -5.44 0.42 8.37
C LEU A 25 -5.38 -1.10 8.51
N LYS A 26 -4.74 -1.58 9.59
CA LYS A 26 -4.47 -3.00 9.86
C LYS A 26 -4.73 -3.36 11.32
N ARG A 27 -5.79 -4.12 11.58
CA ARG A 27 -6.20 -4.48 12.95
C ARG A 27 -5.26 -5.51 13.58
N ALA A 28 -4.91 -6.54 12.83
CA ALA A 28 -4.00 -7.61 13.25
C ALA A 28 -3.07 -8.03 12.09
N SER A 29 -2.08 -8.86 12.38
CA SER A 29 -1.31 -9.56 11.35
C SER A 29 -0.76 -10.88 11.87
N PRO A 30 -0.40 -11.85 10.99
CA PRO A 30 0.22 -13.11 11.40
C PRO A 30 1.48 -12.94 12.25
N SER A 31 2.31 -11.94 11.95
CA SER A 31 3.58 -11.71 12.63
C SER A 31 3.43 -11.00 13.97
N ALA A 32 2.46 -10.09 14.09
CA ALA A 32 2.35 -9.19 15.24
C ALA A 32 1.16 -9.51 16.16
N GLY A 33 0.27 -10.42 15.76
CA GLY A 33 -1.01 -10.61 16.42
C GLY A 33 -1.89 -9.37 16.31
N LEU A 34 -2.67 -9.09 17.36
CA LEU A 34 -3.50 -7.89 17.45
C LEU A 34 -2.62 -6.64 17.60
N ILE A 35 -2.76 -5.68 16.68
CA ILE A 35 -1.95 -4.45 16.64
C ILE A 35 -2.65 -3.32 17.39
N ARG A 36 -3.95 -3.13 17.13
CA ARG A 36 -4.76 -2.09 17.76
C ARG A 36 -6.11 -2.67 18.20
N PRO A 37 -6.35 -2.85 19.51
CA PRO A 37 -7.61 -3.39 20.03
C PRO A 37 -8.81 -2.49 19.71
N ASP A 38 -8.67 -1.18 19.96
CA ASP A 38 -9.68 -0.17 19.68
C ASP A 38 -9.53 0.30 18.22
N PHE A 39 -10.12 -0.47 17.31
CA PHE A 39 -10.01 -0.26 15.88
C PHE A 39 -11.27 0.38 15.30
N ASP A 40 -11.28 1.72 15.21
CA ASP A 40 -12.29 2.49 14.49
C ASP A 40 -11.73 2.95 13.13
N PRO A 41 -12.13 2.32 12.00
CA PRO A 41 -11.61 2.68 10.68
C PRO A 41 -11.96 4.12 10.27
N VAL A 42 -13.06 4.68 10.77
CA VAL A 42 -13.47 6.06 10.45
C VAL A 42 -12.55 7.07 11.13
N ALA A 43 -12.30 6.88 12.43
CA ALA A 43 -11.42 7.76 13.19
C ALA A 43 -9.98 7.68 12.65
N ILE A 44 -9.46 6.46 12.46
CA ILE A 44 -8.10 6.22 11.95
C ILE A 44 -7.90 6.86 10.57
N ALA A 45 -8.85 6.68 9.64
CA ALA A 45 -8.76 7.26 8.31
C ALA A 45 -8.69 8.81 8.35
N ARG A 46 -9.51 9.44 9.21
CA ARG A 46 -9.49 10.89 9.40
C ARG A 46 -8.18 11.37 10.02
N ASP A 47 -7.61 10.63 10.95
CA ASP A 47 -6.32 10.97 11.56
C ASP A 47 -5.21 10.94 10.52
N TYR A 48 -5.19 9.92 9.65
CA TYR A 48 -4.25 9.84 8.53
C TYR A 48 -4.42 10.98 7.53
N GLU A 49 -5.66 11.33 7.16
CA GLU A 49 -5.92 12.47 6.25
C GLU A 49 -5.44 13.79 6.84
N ARG A 50 -5.78 14.08 8.12
CA ARG A 50 -5.32 15.31 8.78
C ARG A 50 -3.81 15.38 8.91
N ALA A 51 -3.15 14.25 9.15
CA ALA A 51 -1.70 14.16 9.21
C ALA A 51 -0.99 14.31 7.85
N GLY A 52 -1.74 14.25 6.74
CA GLY A 52 -1.19 14.39 5.40
C GLY A 52 -0.79 13.08 4.75
N ALA A 53 -1.46 11.97 5.03
CA ALA A 53 -1.38 10.78 4.18
C ALA A 53 -1.86 11.12 2.75
N SER A 54 -1.27 10.48 1.74
CA SER A 54 -1.63 10.70 0.33
C SER A 54 -2.71 9.73 -0.13
N CYS A 55 -2.65 8.49 0.38
CA CYS A 55 -3.65 7.45 0.15
C CYS A 55 -3.86 6.63 1.43
N LEU A 56 -4.91 5.81 1.45
CA LEU A 56 -5.12 4.78 2.46
C LEU A 56 -4.90 3.38 1.88
N SER A 57 -4.43 2.45 2.70
CA SER A 57 -4.47 1.01 2.45
C SER A 57 -5.37 0.38 3.51
N VAL A 58 -6.36 -0.42 3.13
CA VAL A 58 -7.24 -1.08 4.11
C VAL A 58 -7.16 -2.58 3.93
N LEU A 59 -6.79 -3.28 5.01
CA LEU A 59 -6.81 -4.74 5.03
C LEU A 59 -8.26 -5.23 5.00
N THR A 60 -8.57 -6.08 4.03
CA THR A 60 -9.90 -6.70 3.90
C THR A 60 -9.91 -8.20 4.12
N GLU A 61 -8.73 -8.82 4.26
CA GLU A 61 -8.58 -10.23 4.62
C GLU A 61 -9.02 -10.46 6.07
N GLY A 62 -9.92 -11.43 6.26
CA GLY A 62 -10.54 -11.71 7.56
C GLY A 62 -9.68 -12.62 8.47
N PRO A 63 -9.41 -13.87 8.08
CA PRO A 63 -8.79 -14.88 8.96
C PRO A 63 -7.48 -14.47 9.64
N SER A 64 -6.60 -13.77 8.93
CA SER A 64 -5.23 -13.47 9.36
C SER A 64 -5.07 -12.02 9.84
N PHE A 65 -5.80 -11.08 9.24
CA PHE A 65 -5.67 -9.64 9.52
C PHE A 65 -6.85 -9.04 10.29
N LEU A 66 -7.94 -9.81 10.47
CA LEU A 66 -9.19 -9.35 11.08
C LEU A 66 -9.78 -8.11 10.40
N GLY A 67 -9.57 -8.00 9.09
CA GLY A 67 -10.07 -6.94 8.23
C GLY A 67 -11.43 -7.27 7.62
N SER A 68 -12.00 -6.30 6.91
CA SER A 68 -13.26 -6.48 6.19
C SER A 68 -13.46 -5.45 5.08
N LEU A 69 -14.27 -5.79 4.07
CA LEU A 69 -14.69 -4.82 3.05
C LEU A 69 -15.55 -3.68 3.63
N ASP A 70 -16.20 -3.90 4.77
CA ASP A 70 -16.95 -2.86 5.47
C ASP A 70 -16.01 -1.80 6.08
N ASP A 71 -14.86 -2.21 6.63
CA ASP A 71 -13.82 -1.29 7.08
C ASP A 71 -13.30 -0.41 5.93
N LEU A 72 -13.12 -1.00 4.74
CA LEU A 72 -12.72 -0.25 3.53
C LEU A 72 -13.76 0.80 3.15
N LYS A 73 -15.05 0.41 3.11
CA LYS A 73 -16.16 1.33 2.80
C LYS A 73 -16.23 2.48 3.80
N LYS A 74 -16.12 2.17 5.10
CA LYS A 74 -16.13 3.15 6.19
C LYS A 74 -14.96 4.13 6.11
N ALA A 75 -13.73 3.62 5.95
CA ALA A 75 -12.53 4.44 5.85
C ALA A 75 -12.58 5.37 4.63
N ARG A 76 -13.01 4.84 3.47
CA ARG A 76 -13.16 5.64 2.25
C ARG A 76 -14.24 6.72 2.39
N ALA A 77 -15.38 6.41 2.99
CA ALA A 77 -16.46 7.38 3.19
C ALA A 77 -16.08 8.50 4.18
N ALA A 78 -15.12 8.25 5.07
CA ALA A 78 -14.71 9.19 6.11
C ALA A 78 -13.76 10.30 5.64
N THR A 79 -13.17 10.15 4.45
CA THR A 79 -12.07 11.00 3.91
C THR A 79 -12.24 11.25 2.41
N ALA A 80 -11.43 12.14 1.84
CA ALA A 80 -11.28 12.35 0.41
C ALA A 80 -10.14 11.52 -0.21
N LEU A 81 -9.33 10.83 0.60
CA LEU A 81 -8.18 10.06 0.14
C LEU A 81 -8.57 8.87 -0.76
N PRO A 82 -7.78 8.53 -1.81
CA PRO A 82 -7.92 7.27 -2.53
C PRO A 82 -7.58 6.08 -1.64
N VAL A 83 -8.26 4.94 -1.84
CA VAL A 83 -8.11 3.75 -0.99
C VAL A 83 -7.70 2.51 -1.79
N LEU A 84 -6.61 1.88 -1.38
CA LEU A 84 -6.17 0.56 -1.80
C LEU A 84 -6.93 -0.52 -1.02
N ARG A 85 -7.50 -1.50 -1.72
CA ARG A 85 -7.87 -2.78 -1.11
C ARG A 85 -6.62 -3.63 -0.92
N LYS A 86 -6.15 -3.78 0.31
CA LYS A 86 -5.04 -4.68 0.66
C LYS A 86 -5.62 -6.04 1.02
N ASP A 87 -5.47 -6.98 0.09
CA ASP A 87 -5.99 -8.34 0.21
C ASP A 87 -5.20 -9.26 -0.75
N PHE A 88 -5.35 -10.57 -0.61
CA PHE A 88 -4.85 -11.52 -1.58
C PHE A 88 -5.84 -11.61 -2.75
N ILE A 89 -5.61 -10.82 -3.79
CA ILE A 89 -6.40 -10.84 -5.03
C ILE A 89 -5.90 -11.99 -5.90
N LEU A 90 -6.60 -13.13 -5.87
CA LEU A 90 -6.23 -14.38 -6.52
C LEU A 90 -7.16 -14.75 -7.68
N ASP A 91 -8.35 -14.14 -7.75
CA ASP A 91 -9.33 -14.35 -8.81
C ASP A 91 -9.86 -13.01 -9.39
N PRO A 92 -10.09 -12.94 -10.72
CA PRO A 92 -10.79 -11.84 -11.40
C PRO A 92 -12.02 -11.27 -10.68
N TRP A 93 -12.87 -12.11 -10.08
CA TRP A 93 -14.09 -11.62 -9.42
C TRP A 93 -13.77 -10.67 -8.26
N GLN A 94 -12.63 -10.85 -7.58
CA GLN A 94 -12.19 -9.99 -6.49
C GLN A 94 -11.84 -8.57 -6.98
N VAL A 95 -11.43 -8.40 -8.24
CA VAL A 95 -11.18 -7.08 -8.84
C VAL A 95 -12.50 -6.29 -8.93
N TYR A 96 -13.57 -6.93 -9.42
CA TYR A 96 -14.91 -6.35 -9.45
C TYR A 96 -15.45 -6.07 -8.05
N GLU A 97 -15.28 -7.01 -7.12
CA GLU A 97 -15.67 -6.82 -5.71
C GLU A 97 -14.99 -5.59 -5.10
N SER A 98 -13.70 -5.39 -5.40
CA SER A 98 -12.93 -4.23 -4.94
C SER A 98 -13.56 -2.93 -5.42
N ARG A 99 -13.92 -2.85 -6.70
CA ARG A 99 -14.59 -1.67 -7.27
C ARG A 99 -15.97 -1.45 -6.64
N CYS A 100 -16.76 -2.52 -6.47
CA CYS A 100 -18.07 -2.46 -5.80
C CYS A 100 -17.97 -2.01 -4.34
N ALA A 101 -16.88 -2.36 -3.65
CA ALA A 101 -16.60 -1.88 -2.29
C ALA A 101 -16.09 -0.43 -2.26
N GLY A 102 -15.78 0.15 -3.42
CA GLY A 102 -15.34 1.52 -3.58
C GLY A 102 -13.83 1.69 -3.65
N ALA A 103 -13.03 0.62 -3.64
CA ALA A 103 -11.58 0.73 -3.75
C ALA A 103 -11.17 1.51 -5.00
N ASP A 104 -10.12 2.32 -4.89
CA ASP A 104 -9.55 3.11 -5.98
C ASP A 104 -8.30 2.44 -6.55
N CYS A 105 -7.73 1.47 -5.81
CA CYS A 105 -6.57 0.68 -6.21
C CYS A 105 -6.68 -0.76 -5.67
N ILE A 106 -6.07 -1.73 -6.35
CA ILE A 106 -5.91 -3.12 -5.89
C ILE A 106 -4.44 -3.50 -5.77
N LEU A 107 -4.18 -4.55 -4.98
CA LEU A 107 -2.86 -5.16 -4.81
C LEU A 107 -2.74 -6.41 -5.67
N LEU A 108 -1.67 -6.53 -6.46
CA LEU A 108 -1.26 -7.78 -7.10
C LEU A 108 0.09 -8.21 -6.55
N ILE A 109 0.17 -9.40 -5.95
CA ILE A 109 1.39 -9.91 -5.33
C ILE A 109 2.06 -10.90 -6.28
N MET A 110 3.23 -10.58 -6.82
CA MET A 110 3.89 -11.42 -7.83
C MET A 110 4.33 -12.79 -7.29
N ALA A 111 4.58 -12.89 -5.98
CA ALA A 111 4.84 -14.15 -5.28
C ALA A 111 3.64 -15.11 -5.29
N ALA A 112 2.41 -14.60 -5.46
CA ALA A 112 1.16 -15.35 -5.37
C ALA A 112 0.48 -15.58 -6.72
N LEU A 113 0.98 -14.95 -7.79
CA LEU A 113 0.33 -14.93 -9.10
C LEU A 113 1.26 -15.42 -10.20
N THR A 114 0.70 -16.09 -11.21
CA THR A 114 1.37 -16.29 -12.50
C THR A 114 1.32 -15.01 -13.32
N ASP A 115 2.19 -14.89 -14.32
CA ASP A 115 2.23 -13.71 -15.21
C ASP A 115 0.90 -13.52 -15.96
N GLU A 116 0.33 -14.63 -16.43
CA GLU A 116 -0.97 -14.67 -17.11
C GLU A 116 -2.08 -14.12 -16.22
N ARG A 117 -2.12 -14.55 -14.95
CA ARG A 117 -3.14 -14.11 -14.00
C ARG A 117 -2.97 -12.65 -13.60
N ALA A 118 -1.74 -12.22 -13.35
CA ALA A 118 -1.45 -10.82 -13.03
C ALA A 118 -1.82 -9.89 -14.20
N HIS A 119 -1.52 -10.30 -15.44
CA HIS A 119 -1.91 -9.55 -16.64
C HIS A 119 -3.43 -9.48 -16.79
N GLU A 120 -4.15 -10.60 -16.64
CA GLU A 120 -5.62 -10.63 -16.70
C GLU A 120 -6.24 -9.67 -15.68
N MET A 121 -5.81 -9.74 -14.41
CA MET A 121 -6.33 -8.87 -13.35
C MET A 121 -6.03 -7.39 -13.62
N LEU A 122 -4.83 -7.07 -14.12
CA LEU A 122 -4.48 -5.71 -14.53
C LEU A 122 -5.41 -5.20 -15.64
N GLN A 123 -5.68 -6.00 -16.67
CA GLN A 123 -6.58 -5.60 -17.76
C GLN A 123 -8.00 -5.34 -17.25
N ILE A 124 -8.50 -6.20 -16.35
CA ILE A 124 -9.81 -5.99 -15.71
C ILE A 124 -9.80 -4.70 -14.90
N ALA A 125 -8.80 -4.49 -14.04
CA ALA A 125 -8.67 -3.29 -13.22
C ALA A 125 -8.70 -2.02 -14.07
N ARG A 126 -7.92 -1.97 -15.15
CA ARG A 126 -7.90 -0.84 -16.10
C ARG A 126 -9.24 -0.63 -16.77
N ALA A 127 -9.93 -1.69 -17.17
CA ALA A 127 -11.24 -1.59 -17.81
C ALA A 127 -12.33 -1.00 -16.89
N ILE A 128 -12.11 -1.01 -15.57
CA ILE A 128 -13.00 -0.43 -14.56
C ILE A 128 -12.35 0.71 -13.76
N ASP A 129 -11.31 1.34 -14.33
CA ASP A 129 -10.59 2.51 -13.82
C ASP A 129 -9.95 2.33 -12.43
N LEU A 130 -9.61 1.09 -12.04
CA LEU A 130 -8.82 0.82 -10.85
C LEU A 130 -7.33 0.96 -11.14
N ASP A 131 -6.62 1.67 -10.26
CA ASP A 131 -5.16 1.61 -10.22
C ASP A 131 -4.69 0.26 -9.66
N VAL A 132 -3.42 -0.09 -9.92
CA VAL A 132 -2.85 -1.37 -9.49
C VAL A 132 -1.48 -1.14 -8.86
N LEU A 133 -1.31 -1.52 -7.60
CA LEU A 133 -0.01 -1.64 -6.95
C LEU A 133 0.48 -3.08 -7.11
N VAL A 134 1.63 -3.27 -7.78
CA VAL A 134 2.24 -4.60 -7.95
C VAL A 134 3.33 -4.77 -6.91
N GLU A 135 3.14 -5.73 -5.99
CA GLU A 135 4.06 -6.03 -4.90
C GLU A 135 5.07 -7.12 -5.30
N VAL A 136 6.35 -6.85 -5.03
CA VAL A 136 7.50 -7.72 -5.32
C VAL A 136 8.44 -7.82 -4.11
N HIS A 137 9.18 -8.92 -4.04
CA HIS A 137 10.09 -9.23 -2.93
C HIS A 137 11.55 -9.47 -3.38
N ASP A 138 11.77 -9.74 -4.67
CA ASP A 138 13.08 -10.01 -5.23
C ASP A 138 13.19 -9.53 -6.68
N ALA A 139 14.37 -9.72 -7.27
CA ALA A 139 14.67 -9.28 -8.63
C ALA A 139 13.89 -10.06 -9.71
N ASP A 140 13.56 -11.33 -9.46
CA ASP A 140 12.82 -12.16 -10.41
C ASP A 140 11.35 -11.72 -10.47
N GLU A 141 10.74 -11.48 -9.31
CA GLU A 141 9.41 -10.89 -9.18
C GLU A 141 9.37 -9.49 -9.80
N LEU A 142 10.40 -8.66 -9.56
CA LEU A 142 10.52 -7.34 -10.17
C LEU A 142 10.56 -7.43 -11.71
N GLN A 143 11.39 -8.31 -12.26
CA GLN A 143 11.48 -8.48 -13.72
C GLN A 143 10.11 -8.81 -14.33
N ARG A 144 9.34 -9.69 -13.68
CA ARG A 144 7.99 -10.05 -14.10
C ARG A 144 7.02 -8.87 -13.96
N ALA A 145 7.09 -8.13 -12.86
CA ALA A 145 6.27 -6.95 -12.62
C ALA A 145 6.51 -5.84 -13.64
N LEU A 146 7.74 -5.66 -14.14
CA LEU A 146 8.06 -4.64 -15.14
C LEU A 146 7.38 -4.86 -16.49
N ALA A 147 6.88 -6.07 -16.78
CA ALA A 147 6.06 -6.35 -17.96
C ALA A 147 4.61 -5.86 -17.80
N LEU A 148 4.20 -5.48 -16.60
CA LEU A 148 2.86 -4.96 -16.31
C LEU A 148 2.82 -3.44 -16.55
N ASP A 149 1.76 -2.97 -17.18
CA ASP A 149 1.55 -1.55 -17.48
C ASP A 149 0.89 -0.84 -16.27
N THR A 150 1.66 -0.73 -15.17
CA THR A 150 1.31 0.09 -14.00
C THR A 150 2.48 0.96 -13.57
N PRO A 151 2.27 2.23 -13.17
CA PRO A 151 3.34 3.04 -12.63
C PRO A 151 3.76 2.61 -11.22
N LEU A 152 2.98 1.82 -10.49
CA LEU A 152 3.20 1.56 -9.06
C LEU A 152 3.84 0.19 -8.80
N ILE A 153 5.09 0.20 -8.31
CA ILE A 153 5.79 -1.01 -7.86
C ILE A 153 6.03 -0.95 -6.35
N GLY A 154 5.36 -1.85 -5.63
CA GLY A 154 5.54 -2.10 -4.20
C GLY A 154 6.74 -3.01 -3.96
N ILE A 155 7.77 -2.53 -3.28
CA ILE A 155 8.91 -3.33 -2.86
C ILE A 155 8.72 -3.67 -1.38
N ASN A 156 8.39 -4.92 -1.09
CA ASN A 156 8.10 -5.37 0.26
C ASN A 156 9.36 -5.90 0.95
N ASN A 157 9.82 -5.18 1.96
CA ASN A 157 11.00 -5.54 2.75
C ASN A 157 10.78 -6.79 3.61
N ARG A 158 9.55 -7.30 3.73
CA ARG A 158 9.25 -8.50 4.53
C ARG A 158 9.16 -9.74 3.65
N ASN A 159 10.04 -10.70 3.90
CA ASN A 159 9.95 -12.01 3.26
C ASN A 159 8.71 -12.77 3.74
N LEU A 160 7.81 -13.16 2.84
CA LEU A 160 6.55 -13.83 3.20
C LEU A 160 6.74 -15.26 3.75
N ARG A 161 7.89 -15.90 3.52
CA ARG A 161 8.20 -17.26 4.01
C ARG A 161 8.83 -17.24 5.39
N THR A 162 9.77 -16.33 5.63
CA THR A 162 10.54 -16.27 6.89
C THR A 162 10.02 -15.20 7.86
N LEU A 163 9.19 -14.27 7.39
CA LEU A 163 8.72 -13.08 8.10
C LEU A 163 9.83 -12.10 8.53
N VAL A 164 11.07 -12.34 8.12
CA VAL A 164 12.18 -11.42 8.32
C VAL A 164 11.95 -10.17 7.49
N THR A 165 12.14 -9.01 8.12
CA THR A 165 12.02 -7.71 7.47
C THR A 165 13.40 -7.08 7.33
N ASP A 166 13.79 -6.71 6.11
CA ASP A 166 15.08 -6.13 5.77
C ASP A 166 14.94 -5.02 4.72
N LEU A 167 15.28 -3.79 5.12
CA LEU A 167 15.22 -2.60 4.26
C LEU A 167 16.18 -2.68 3.07
N ASP A 168 17.22 -3.53 3.14
CA ASP A 168 18.17 -3.74 2.04
C ASP A 168 17.47 -4.23 0.75
N THR A 169 16.28 -4.85 0.87
CA THR A 169 15.45 -5.25 -0.27
C THR A 169 15.08 -4.04 -1.12
N THR A 170 14.52 -2.99 -0.51
CA THR A 170 14.22 -1.74 -1.20
C THR A 170 15.49 -1.04 -1.68
N LEU A 171 16.56 -1.00 -0.85
CA LEU A 171 17.81 -0.34 -1.24
C LEU A 171 18.47 -0.98 -2.47
N THR A 172 18.26 -2.28 -2.67
CA THR A 172 18.79 -3.04 -3.80
C THR A 172 17.90 -2.92 -5.04
N LEU A 173 16.58 -3.04 -4.87
CA LEU A 173 15.66 -3.10 -6.00
C LEU A 173 15.25 -1.72 -6.54
N ALA A 174 15.01 -0.73 -5.68
CA ALA A 174 14.52 0.58 -6.09
C ALA A 174 15.43 1.30 -7.12
N PRO A 175 16.78 1.25 -7.01
CA PRO A 175 17.67 1.86 -8.01
C PRO A 175 17.59 1.23 -9.40
N THR A 176 17.06 0.01 -9.53
CA THR A 176 16.96 -0.70 -10.80
C THR A 176 15.67 -0.42 -11.56
N LEU A 177 14.72 0.30 -10.92
CA LEU A 177 13.46 0.65 -11.54
C LEU A 177 13.66 1.63 -12.70
N PRO A 178 12.95 1.42 -13.82
CA PRO A 178 12.83 2.41 -14.87
C PRO A 178 12.22 3.73 -14.35
N PRO A 179 12.58 4.88 -14.95
CA PRO A 179 12.18 6.21 -14.45
C PRO A 179 10.67 6.51 -14.57
N ASP A 180 9.94 5.71 -15.34
CA ASP A 180 8.47 5.79 -15.47
C ASP A 180 7.73 4.99 -14.37
N ARG A 181 8.46 4.33 -13.47
CA ARG A 181 7.91 3.59 -12.33
C ARG A 181 8.14 4.35 -11.02
N ILE A 182 7.19 4.20 -10.10
CA ILE A 182 7.25 4.72 -8.74
C ILE A 182 7.55 3.56 -7.80
N ALA A 183 8.66 3.66 -7.08
CA ALA A 183 8.95 2.78 -5.96
C ALA A 183 8.10 3.14 -4.75
N VAL A 184 7.29 2.18 -4.30
CA VAL A 184 6.58 2.19 -3.03
C VAL A 184 7.29 1.23 -2.08
N ALA A 185 8.00 1.72 -1.07
CA ALA A 185 8.63 0.86 -0.08
C ALA A 185 7.63 0.39 0.98
N GLU A 186 7.62 -0.91 1.29
CA GLU A 186 6.68 -1.50 2.25
C GLU A 186 7.39 -2.28 3.34
N SER A 187 6.79 -2.33 4.53
CA SER A 187 7.29 -3.06 5.71
C SER A 187 8.59 -2.50 6.31
N GLY A 188 8.73 -2.58 7.64
CA GLY A 188 9.97 -2.22 8.35
C GLY A 188 10.20 -0.71 8.55
N ILE A 189 9.33 0.14 8.03
CA ILE A 189 9.44 1.60 8.11
C ILE A 189 8.77 2.10 9.39
N ALA A 190 9.51 2.75 10.27
CA ALA A 190 8.99 3.23 11.55
C ALA A 190 9.26 4.72 11.82
N THR A 191 10.29 5.28 11.19
CA THR A 191 10.77 6.63 11.49
C THR A 191 10.97 7.47 10.23
N HIS A 192 11.03 8.78 10.40
CA HIS A 192 11.40 9.69 9.32
C HIS A 192 12.81 9.42 8.77
N ALA A 193 13.72 8.91 9.62
CA ALA A 193 15.06 8.52 9.18
C ALA A 193 15.01 7.35 8.18
N ASP A 194 14.12 6.37 8.40
CA ASP A 194 13.92 5.25 7.47
C ASP A 194 13.40 5.76 6.12
N ILE A 195 12.40 6.66 6.13
CA ILE A 195 11.89 7.31 4.92
C ILE A 195 13.02 8.01 4.17
N ARG A 196 13.84 8.82 4.85
CA ARG A 196 14.95 9.52 4.22
C ARG A 196 16.00 8.59 3.66
N HIS A 197 16.28 7.49 4.36
CA HIS A 197 17.25 6.49 3.93
C HIS A 197 16.80 5.80 2.64
N LEU A 198 15.57 5.29 2.62
CA LEU A 198 14.98 4.64 1.45
C LEU A 198 14.75 5.61 0.28
N ALA A 199 14.40 6.86 0.56
CA ALA A 199 14.32 7.91 -0.45
C ALA A 199 15.66 8.18 -1.13
N GLY A 200 16.77 8.08 -0.39
CA GLY A 200 18.11 8.14 -0.96
C GLY A 200 18.42 7.05 -1.99
N ALA A 201 17.69 5.92 -1.96
CA ALA A 201 17.80 4.82 -2.91
C ALA A 201 16.74 4.87 -4.04
N GLY A 202 15.89 5.91 -4.08
CA GLY A 202 14.90 6.11 -5.14
C GLY A 202 13.45 5.81 -4.76
N ALA A 203 13.16 5.36 -3.53
CA ALA A 203 11.78 5.21 -3.07
C ALA A 203 11.13 6.57 -2.78
N SER A 204 10.10 6.96 -3.53
CA SER A 204 9.38 8.22 -3.28
C SER A 204 8.09 8.03 -2.48
N CYS A 205 7.59 6.81 -2.42
CA CYS A 205 6.33 6.45 -1.78
C CYS A 205 6.54 5.33 -0.75
N PHE A 206 5.66 5.26 0.24
CA PHE A 206 5.81 4.39 1.41
C PHE A 206 4.47 3.85 1.84
N LEU A 207 4.38 2.54 2.08
CA LEU A 207 3.21 1.91 2.70
C LEU A 207 3.53 1.56 4.14
N VAL A 208 2.85 2.23 5.08
CA VAL A 208 3.16 2.14 6.51
C VAL A 208 1.90 1.96 7.33
N GLY A 209 1.86 0.94 8.18
CA GLY A 209 0.72 0.62 9.05
C GLY A 209 1.11 0.35 10.50
N GLU A 210 1.84 -0.75 10.74
CA GLU A 210 2.09 -1.27 12.09
C GLU A 210 2.72 -0.25 13.03
N SER A 211 3.78 0.46 12.59
CA SER A 211 4.49 1.46 13.41
C SER A 211 3.59 2.62 13.84
N LEU A 212 2.66 3.04 12.98
CA LEU A 212 1.70 4.12 13.24
C LEU A 212 0.55 3.65 14.14
N LEU A 213 -0.02 2.47 13.85
CA LEU A 213 -1.19 1.96 14.58
C LEU A 213 -0.90 1.55 16.02
N ARG A 214 0.37 1.27 16.35
CA ARG A 214 0.82 1.03 17.74
C ARG A 214 0.89 2.31 18.58
N GLN A 215 0.88 3.49 17.95
CA GLN A 215 0.97 4.76 18.68
C GLN A 215 -0.41 5.15 19.23
N PRO A 216 -0.47 5.75 20.43
CA PRO A 216 -1.73 6.24 21.00
C PRO A 216 -2.35 7.32 20.11
N ASP A 217 -1.53 8.27 19.66
CA ASP A 217 -1.92 9.35 18.74
C ASP A 217 -1.40 9.06 17.32
N ILE A 218 -2.30 8.62 16.44
CA ILE A 218 -1.98 8.28 15.05
C ILE A 218 -1.62 9.52 14.25
N GLU A 219 -2.31 10.64 14.48
CA GLU A 219 -2.08 11.87 13.72
C GLU A 219 -0.67 12.39 14.00
N ALA A 220 -0.31 12.51 15.28
CA ALA A 220 1.02 12.95 15.68
C ALA A 220 2.12 11.99 15.20
N ALA A 221 1.91 10.68 15.29
CA ALA A 221 2.86 9.68 14.79
C ALA A 221 3.08 9.79 13.29
N THR A 222 2.00 10.01 12.53
CA THR A 222 2.05 10.13 11.07
C THR A 222 2.76 11.41 10.64
N ARG A 223 2.51 12.53 11.34
CA ARG A 223 3.25 13.78 11.15
C ARG A 223 4.74 13.61 11.44
N ALA A 224 5.08 12.96 12.54
CA ALA A 224 6.47 12.67 12.90
C ALA A 224 7.17 11.79 11.86
N LEU A 225 6.48 10.77 11.32
CA LEU A 225 6.98 9.93 10.23
C LEU A 225 7.24 10.77 8.96
N LEU A 226 6.31 11.65 8.59
CA LEU A 226 6.43 12.54 7.42
C LEU A 226 7.41 13.70 7.63
N GLY A 227 7.81 14.01 8.86
CA GLY A 227 8.69 15.12 9.21
C GLY A 227 7.99 16.49 9.17
N THR A 228 6.70 16.54 9.48
CA THR A 228 5.85 17.74 9.46
C THR A 228 5.33 18.13 10.82
#